data_AF-A0A453KAC6-F1
#
_entry.id   AF-A0A453KAC6-F1
#
_cell.length_a   1.000
_cell.length_b   1.000
_cell.length_c   1.000
_cell.angle_alpha   90.00
_cell.angle_beta   90.00
_cell.angle_gamma   90.00
#
_symmetry.space_group_name_H-M   'P 1'
#
loop_
_entity.id
_entity.type
_entity.pdbx_description
1 polymer ?
#
loop_
_entity_poly.entity_id
_entity_poly.type
_entity_poly.pdbx_seq_one_letter_code
_entity_poly.pdbx_strand_id
1 'polypeptide(L)'
;MSMPHFQVMKKWGAPNKIDFLSLSYTRHAEDVRQAREFLSKLGDLSQTLIFAKIENVEGLNHFDEILEEADGIILSRGNLGIDLPPEKVFLFQKSALHKCNMAGKPAVVTRVVDSMTDNLRPTRAEATDVANAVLDGSDAILLGAETLRGLYPVETISTVGRICAEAEKVFNQDLYFKRTVKYVGEPMTHLESIASSAVRAAIKVKASVIICFTSSGRAARLIAKYRPTMPVLSVVIPRLKTNQLKWSFTGAFEARQSLIVRGLFPMLADPRHPAESTSTTNESVLKVALDHGKASGVIKSHDRVVVCQKVGDSSVVKIIELDD
;
A
#
# COMPACT_ATOMS: atom_id res chain seq x y z
N MET A 1 -0.87 -1.85 25.92
CA MET A 1 0.19 -2.90 25.76
C MET A 1 0.87 -3.17 27.10
N SER A 2 1.19 -4.42 27.45
CA SER A 2 1.90 -4.81 28.68
C SER A 2 3.41 -4.46 28.65
N MET A 3 4.06 -4.34 29.83
CA MET A 3 5.50 -4.06 29.96
C MET A 3 6.44 -4.94 29.10
N PRO A 4 6.16 -6.25 28.89
CA PRO A 4 6.95 -7.09 27.99
C PRO A 4 7.01 -6.57 26.56
N HIS A 5 5.91 -6.06 26.00
CA HIS A 5 5.90 -5.52 24.63
C HIS A 5 6.72 -4.24 24.52
N PHE A 6 6.74 -3.40 25.57
CA PHE A 6 7.62 -2.23 25.65
C PHE A 6 9.09 -2.63 25.49
N GLN A 7 9.52 -3.66 26.21
CA GLN A 7 10.91 -4.11 26.13
C GLN A 7 11.26 -4.70 24.77
N VAL A 8 10.37 -5.47 24.13
CA VAL A 8 10.62 -6.03 22.80
C VAL A 8 10.73 -4.92 21.75
N MET A 9 9.81 -3.96 21.75
CA MET A 9 9.87 -2.83 20.80
C MET A 9 11.10 -1.97 21.02
N LYS A 10 11.50 -1.74 22.27
CA LYS A 10 12.73 -0.98 22.58
C LYS A 10 14.01 -1.73 22.23
N LYS A 11 14.12 -3.03 22.54
CA LYS A 11 15.35 -3.82 22.35
C LYS A 11 15.50 -4.39 20.94
N TRP A 12 14.40 -4.60 20.24
CA TRP A 12 14.38 -5.23 18.92
C TRP A 12 13.72 -4.34 17.86
N GLY A 13 12.54 -3.79 18.12
CA GLY A 13 11.81 -2.98 17.13
C GLY A 13 12.57 -1.73 16.69
N ALA A 14 13.04 -0.92 17.64
CA ALA A 14 13.74 0.34 17.37
C ALA A 14 15.10 0.13 16.70
N PRO A 15 15.97 -0.79 17.16
CA PRO A 15 17.21 -1.11 16.46
C PRO A 15 17.01 -1.60 15.02
N ASN A 16 15.94 -2.36 14.76
CA ASN A 16 15.63 -2.89 13.43
C ASN A 16 14.80 -1.94 12.56
N LYS A 17 14.37 -0.78 13.08
CA LYS A 17 13.60 0.24 12.35
C LYS A 17 12.39 -0.34 11.61
N ILE A 18 11.54 -1.05 12.34
CA ILE A 18 10.36 -1.73 11.79
C ILE A 18 9.46 -0.77 10.99
N ASP A 19 9.06 -1.19 9.80
CA ASP A 19 8.21 -0.39 8.92
C ASP A 19 6.74 -0.41 9.35
N PHE A 20 6.28 -1.54 9.88
CA PHE A 20 4.89 -1.79 10.24
C PHE A 20 4.77 -2.37 11.65
N LEU A 21 3.75 -1.93 12.38
CA LEU A 21 3.26 -2.56 13.60
C LEU A 21 1.88 -3.17 13.33
N SER A 22 1.75 -4.48 13.47
CA SER A 22 0.46 -5.16 13.44
C SER A 22 -0.15 -5.17 14.85
N LEU A 23 -1.20 -4.39 15.07
CA LEU A 23 -1.86 -4.26 16.37
C LEU A 23 -2.99 -5.29 16.48
N SER A 24 -2.82 -6.28 17.35
CA SER A 24 -3.80 -7.37 17.53
C SER A 24 -4.96 -6.96 18.43
N TYR A 25 -6.13 -7.53 18.16
CA TYR A 25 -7.39 -7.33 18.87
C TYR A 25 -7.74 -5.86 19.06
N THR A 26 -7.61 -5.06 17.99
CA THR A 26 -8.00 -3.65 18.01
C THR A 26 -9.51 -3.53 18.10
N ARG A 27 -10.00 -2.87 19.14
CA ARG A 27 -11.43 -2.75 19.46
C ARG A 27 -11.93 -1.31 19.40
N HIS A 28 -11.05 -0.34 19.58
CA HIS A 28 -11.37 1.08 19.53
C HIS A 28 -10.27 1.89 18.85
N ALA A 29 -10.63 3.09 18.39
CA ALA A 29 -9.67 4.10 17.92
C ALA A 29 -8.56 4.37 18.94
N GLU A 30 -8.89 4.34 20.23
CA GLU A 30 -7.96 4.61 21.32
C GLU A 30 -6.81 3.60 21.40
N ASP A 31 -7.03 2.33 21.04
CA ASP A 31 -5.97 1.32 20.99
C ASP A 31 -4.86 1.72 20.00
N VAL A 32 -5.27 2.30 18.87
CA VAL A 32 -4.36 2.79 17.82
C VAL A 32 -3.61 4.03 18.28
N ARG A 33 -4.30 4.98 18.93
CA ARG A 33 -3.68 6.20 19.47
C ARG A 33 -2.65 5.88 20.55
N GLN A 34 -2.96 4.95 21.45
CA GLN A 34 -2.00 4.49 22.47
C GLN A 34 -0.78 3.81 21.85
N ALA A 35 -0.98 2.98 20.81
CA ALA A 35 0.12 2.37 20.08
C ALA A 35 0.99 3.44 19.38
N ARG A 36 0.37 4.50 18.83
CA ARG A 36 1.07 5.64 18.22
C ARG A 36 1.91 6.40 19.24
N GLU A 37 1.33 6.74 20.38
CA GLU A 37 2.01 7.45 21.47
C GLU A 37 3.16 6.61 22.04
N PHE A 38 2.96 5.30 22.12
CA PHE A 38 4.01 4.38 22.53
C PHE A 38 5.18 4.36 21.53
N LEU A 39 4.92 4.27 20.23
CA LEU A 39 5.97 4.26 19.20
C LEU A 39 6.71 5.59 19.13
N SER A 40 6.01 6.71 19.33
CA SER A 40 6.62 8.05 19.33
C SER A 40 7.60 8.25 20.50
N LYS A 41 7.39 7.57 21.63
CA LYS A 41 8.33 7.54 22.77
C LYS A 41 9.57 6.69 22.50
N LEU A 42 9.60 5.89 21.44
CA LEU A 42 10.68 4.94 21.12
C LEU A 42 11.59 5.43 19.97
N GLY A 43 11.90 6.72 19.94
CA GLY A 43 12.88 7.31 19.02
C GLY A 43 12.38 7.34 17.57
N ASP A 44 13.13 6.74 16.65
CA ASP A 44 12.84 6.78 15.20
C ASP A 44 11.60 5.96 14.79
N LEU A 45 10.94 5.24 15.71
CA LEU A 45 9.73 4.48 15.42
C LEU A 45 8.46 5.33 15.27
N SER A 46 8.55 6.65 15.43
CA SER A 46 7.42 7.56 15.17
C SER A 46 6.88 7.47 13.74
N GLN A 47 7.67 6.97 12.79
CA GLN A 47 7.25 6.78 11.41
C GLN A 47 6.53 5.44 11.16
N THR A 48 6.68 4.44 12.04
CA THR A 48 6.09 3.09 11.89
C THR A 48 4.58 3.17 11.69
N LEU A 49 4.12 2.55 10.59
CA LEU A 49 2.71 2.51 10.26
C LEU A 49 2.03 1.45 11.12
N ILE A 50 0.85 1.76 11.65
CA ILE A 50 0.07 0.88 12.51
C ILE A 50 -1.06 0.28 11.69
N PHE A 51 -1.03 -1.05 11.56
CA PHE A 51 -2.09 -1.83 10.94
C PHE A 51 -2.95 -2.44 12.04
N ALA A 52 -4.19 -1.96 12.16
CA ALA A 52 -5.15 -2.50 13.12
C ALA A 52 -5.69 -3.84 12.61
N LYS A 53 -5.61 -4.88 13.44
CA LYS A 53 -6.21 -6.18 13.14
C LYS A 53 -7.62 -6.20 13.68
N ILE A 54 -8.58 -6.40 12.78
CA ILE A 54 -10.00 -6.57 13.14
C ILE A 54 -10.26 -8.06 13.32
N GLU A 55 -10.50 -8.45 14.57
CA GLU A 55 -10.48 -9.85 15.02
C GLU A 55 -11.74 -10.28 15.78
N ASN A 56 -12.62 -9.34 16.14
CA ASN A 56 -13.82 -9.58 16.94
C ASN A 56 -14.97 -8.65 16.53
N VAL A 57 -16.17 -8.92 17.07
CA VAL A 57 -17.38 -8.12 16.78
C VAL A 57 -17.23 -6.67 17.26
N GLU A 58 -16.56 -6.45 18.39
CA GLU A 58 -16.36 -5.11 18.94
C GLU A 58 -15.56 -4.21 18.00
N GLY A 59 -14.44 -4.71 17.44
CA GLY A 59 -13.67 -3.99 16.44
C GLY A 59 -14.43 -3.76 15.12
N LEU A 60 -15.39 -4.63 14.76
CA LEU A 60 -16.27 -4.38 13.63
C LEU A 60 -17.27 -3.24 13.90
N ASN A 61 -17.82 -3.18 15.10
CA ASN A 61 -18.77 -2.13 15.48
C ASN A 61 -18.11 -0.75 15.50
N HIS A 62 -16.83 -0.69 15.89
CA HIS A 62 -16.01 0.53 15.90
C HIS A 62 -15.11 0.66 14.67
N PHE A 63 -15.42 -0.03 13.58
CA PHE A 63 -14.52 -0.11 12.43
C PHE A 63 -14.17 1.26 11.85
N ASP A 64 -15.15 2.17 11.76
CA ASP A 64 -14.96 3.48 11.13
C ASP A 64 -13.98 4.37 11.92
N GLU A 65 -14.10 4.40 13.24
CA GLU A 65 -13.17 5.16 14.11
C GLU A 65 -11.77 4.54 14.12
N ILE A 66 -11.66 3.20 14.09
CA ILE A 66 -10.37 2.51 14.00
C ILE A 66 -9.72 2.81 12.64
N LEU A 67 -10.50 2.75 11.56
CA LEU A 67 -10.02 3.05 10.22
C LEU A 67 -9.53 4.49 10.12
N GLU A 68 -10.15 5.45 10.80
CA GLU A 68 -9.70 6.85 10.80
C GLU A 68 -8.30 7.02 11.43
N GLU A 69 -8.00 6.30 12.51
CA GLU A 69 -6.72 6.41 13.22
C GLU A 69 -5.61 5.50 12.69
N ALA A 70 -5.97 4.32 12.15
CA ALA A 70 -5.00 3.33 11.67
C ALA A 70 -4.39 3.74 10.32
N ASP A 71 -3.19 3.28 10.02
CA ASP A 71 -2.57 3.50 8.69
C ASP A 71 -3.04 2.48 7.66
N GLY A 72 -3.55 1.34 8.12
CA GLY A 72 -4.10 0.26 7.32
C GLY A 72 -4.84 -0.74 8.19
N ILE A 73 -5.53 -1.68 7.56
CA ILE A 73 -6.35 -2.68 8.24
C ILE A 73 -5.91 -4.08 7.83
N ILE A 74 -5.86 -5.00 8.80
CA ILE A 74 -5.69 -6.43 8.55
C ILE A 74 -6.98 -7.15 8.97
N LEU A 75 -7.69 -7.70 8.00
CA LEU A 75 -8.91 -8.48 8.21
C LEU A 75 -8.54 -9.92 8.58
N SER A 76 -8.66 -10.21 9.87
CA SER A 76 -8.22 -11.47 10.47
C SER A 76 -9.37 -12.47 10.56
N ARG A 77 -9.76 -13.02 9.40
CA ARG A 77 -10.96 -13.85 9.23
C ARG A 77 -10.99 -15.10 10.10
N GLY A 78 -9.82 -15.67 10.41
CA GLY A 78 -9.72 -16.84 11.29
C GLY A 78 -10.22 -16.57 12.71
N ASN A 79 -9.77 -15.45 13.31
CA ASN A 79 -10.21 -15.06 14.65
C ASN A 79 -11.64 -14.51 14.62
N LEU A 80 -11.94 -13.71 13.59
CA LEU A 80 -13.26 -13.13 13.43
C LEU A 80 -14.36 -14.20 13.24
N GLY A 81 -14.05 -15.32 12.58
CA GLY A 81 -14.95 -16.44 12.39
C GLY A 81 -15.22 -17.27 13.65
N ILE A 82 -14.50 -17.03 14.76
CA ILE A 82 -14.82 -17.59 16.08
C ILE A 82 -15.99 -16.81 16.70
N ASP A 83 -15.94 -15.48 16.53
CA ASP A 83 -16.89 -14.54 17.12
C ASP A 83 -18.16 -14.33 16.29
N LEU A 84 -18.09 -14.60 14.98
CA LEU A 84 -19.18 -14.42 14.04
C LEU A 84 -19.66 -15.72 13.41
N PRO A 85 -20.97 -15.84 13.11
CA PRO A 85 -21.47 -16.93 12.27
C PRO A 85 -20.72 -16.97 10.92
N PRO A 86 -20.30 -18.15 10.45
CA PRO A 86 -19.46 -18.28 9.25
C PRO A 86 -20.13 -17.69 8.00
N GLU A 87 -21.46 -17.78 7.91
CA GLU A 87 -22.25 -17.22 6.82
C GLU A 87 -22.28 -15.68 6.79
N LYS A 88 -21.76 -14.98 7.81
CA LYS A 88 -21.69 -13.52 7.85
C LYS A 88 -20.31 -12.95 7.56
N VAL A 89 -19.25 -13.76 7.65
CA VAL A 89 -17.85 -13.29 7.51
C VAL A 89 -17.62 -12.56 6.19
N PHE A 90 -18.20 -13.05 5.09
CA PHE A 90 -18.03 -12.44 3.77
C PHE A 90 -18.63 -11.02 3.67
N LEU A 91 -19.73 -10.74 4.40
CA LEU A 91 -20.38 -9.43 4.41
C LEU A 91 -19.42 -8.37 4.96
N PHE A 92 -18.75 -8.71 6.06
CA PHE A 92 -17.80 -7.83 6.72
C PHE A 92 -16.54 -7.63 5.90
N GLN A 93 -16.00 -8.68 5.28
CA GLN A 93 -14.87 -8.54 4.37
C GLN A 93 -15.18 -7.53 3.27
N LYS A 94 -16.29 -7.70 2.55
CA LYS A 94 -16.66 -6.81 1.45
C LYS A 94 -16.87 -5.37 1.91
N SER A 95 -17.58 -5.18 3.03
CA SER A 95 -17.83 -3.86 3.61
C SER A 95 -16.54 -3.17 4.07
N ALA A 96 -15.69 -3.87 4.81
CA ALA A 96 -14.44 -3.34 5.34
C ALA A 96 -13.45 -3.00 4.22
N LEU A 97 -13.27 -3.90 3.25
CA LEU A 97 -12.43 -3.63 2.07
C LEU A 97 -12.94 -2.40 1.31
N HIS A 98 -14.25 -2.29 1.10
CA HIS A 98 -14.83 -1.12 0.45
C HIS A 98 -14.51 0.18 1.22
N LYS A 99 -14.72 0.21 2.53
CA LYS A 99 -14.43 1.37 3.38
C LYS A 99 -12.95 1.76 3.36
N CYS A 100 -12.03 0.80 3.49
CA CYS A 100 -10.59 1.04 3.39
C CYS A 100 -10.19 1.64 2.04
N ASN A 101 -10.70 1.04 0.95
CA ASN A 101 -10.49 1.52 -0.41
C ASN A 101 -10.96 2.97 -0.60
N MET A 102 -12.16 3.30 -0.09
CA MET A 102 -12.70 4.67 -0.17
C MET A 102 -11.90 5.66 0.68
N ALA A 103 -11.39 5.23 1.83
CA ALA A 103 -10.48 6.03 2.67
C ALA A 103 -9.06 6.16 2.07
N GLY A 104 -8.70 5.33 1.09
CA GLY A 104 -7.34 5.27 0.53
C GLY A 104 -6.32 4.68 1.51
N LYS A 105 -6.76 3.78 2.39
CA LYS A 105 -5.91 3.09 3.37
C LYS A 105 -5.77 1.61 2.98
N PRO A 106 -4.54 1.04 2.99
CA PRO A 106 -4.32 -0.34 2.58
C PRO A 106 -5.08 -1.34 3.43
N ALA A 107 -5.70 -2.30 2.76
CA ALA A 107 -6.41 -3.40 3.42
C ALA A 107 -5.80 -4.76 3.08
N VAL A 108 -5.54 -5.55 4.11
CA VAL A 108 -4.87 -6.84 4.03
C VAL A 108 -5.84 -7.95 4.45
N VAL A 109 -5.92 -9.03 3.67
CA VAL A 109 -6.75 -10.19 3.99
C VAL A 109 -5.86 -11.38 4.38
N THR A 110 -6.29 -12.16 5.36
CA THR A 110 -5.55 -13.32 5.89
C THR A 110 -6.30 -14.64 5.70
N ARG A 111 -5.58 -15.77 5.86
CA ARG A 111 -6.11 -17.15 5.86
C ARG A 111 -6.90 -17.50 4.61
N VAL A 112 -6.26 -17.45 3.46
CA VAL A 112 -6.89 -17.68 2.16
C VAL A 112 -6.55 -19.05 1.55
N VAL A 113 -5.48 -19.71 2.01
CA VAL A 113 -4.97 -20.98 1.45
C VAL A 113 -4.46 -21.92 2.53
N ASP A 114 -5.15 -22.01 3.67
CA ASP A 114 -4.73 -22.77 4.85
C ASP A 114 -4.28 -24.21 4.54
N SER A 115 -4.95 -24.89 3.58
CA SER A 115 -4.64 -26.27 3.18
C SER A 115 -3.24 -26.42 2.58
N MET A 116 -2.66 -25.34 2.04
CA MET A 116 -1.31 -25.35 1.47
C MET A 116 -0.20 -25.47 2.52
N THR A 117 -0.54 -25.41 3.81
CA THR A 117 0.39 -25.76 4.89
C THR A 117 0.93 -27.18 4.70
N ASP A 118 0.05 -28.13 4.37
CA ASP A 118 0.38 -29.55 4.25
C ASP A 118 0.31 -30.07 2.80
N ASN A 119 -0.28 -29.29 1.89
CA ASN A 119 -0.53 -29.69 0.50
C ASN A 119 0.15 -28.76 -0.51
N LEU A 120 0.62 -29.33 -1.62
CA LEU A 120 1.28 -28.56 -2.70
C LEU A 120 0.32 -27.65 -3.47
N ARG A 121 -0.99 -27.89 -3.38
CA ARG A 121 -2.03 -27.16 -4.14
C ARG A 121 -3.16 -26.74 -3.22
N PRO A 122 -3.74 -25.54 -3.41
CA PRO A 122 -4.92 -25.13 -2.69
C PRO A 122 -6.14 -25.88 -3.22
N THR A 123 -7.20 -25.90 -2.42
CA THR A 123 -8.53 -26.33 -2.87
C THR A 123 -9.12 -25.32 -3.87
N ARG A 124 -10.16 -25.75 -4.60
CA ARG A 124 -10.90 -24.84 -5.50
C ARG A 124 -11.54 -23.67 -4.75
N ALA A 125 -12.01 -23.91 -3.52
CA ALA A 125 -12.61 -22.89 -2.69
C ALA A 125 -11.58 -21.83 -2.27
N GLU A 126 -10.41 -22.25 -1.80
CA GLU A 126 -9.31 -21.34 -1.43
C GLU A 126 -8.79 -20.54 -2.62
N ALA A 127 -8.60 -21.18 -3.78
CA ALA A 127 -8.21 -20.45 -4.99
C ALA A 127 -9.24 -19.39 -5.39
N THR A 128 -10.53 -19.71 -5.26
CA THR A 128 -11.63 -18.77 -5.51
C THR A 128 -11.67 -17.65 -4.46
N ASP A 129 -11.33 -17.96 -3.21
CA ASP A 129 -11.30 -17.00 -2.12
C ASP A 129 -10.17 -15.97 -2.29
N VAL A 130 -8.96 -16.40 -2.68
CA VAL A 130 -7.85 -15.50 -3.06
C VAL A 130 -8.29 -14.56 -4.19
N ALA A 131 -8.89 -15.10 -5.25
CA ALA A 131 -9.35 -14.30 -6.38
C ALA A 131 -10.41 -13.27 -5.96
N ASN A 132 -11.39 -13.67 -5.15
CA ASN A 132 -12.43 -12.76 -4.67
C ASN A 132 -11.90 -11.69 -3.72
N ALA A 133 -10.90 -11.97 -2.89
CA ALA A 133 -10.27 -10.95 -2.06
C ALA A 133 -9.66 -9.82 -2.91
N VAL A 134 -8.98 -10.18 -4.01
CA VAL A 134 -8.45 -9.21 -4.98
C VAL A 134 -9.57 -8.42 -5.66
N LEU A 135 -10.65 -9.09 -6.09
CA LEU A 135 -11.80 -8.46 -6.75
C LEU A 135 -12.61 -7.54 -5.82
N ASP A 136 -12.69 -7.89 -4.53
CA ASP A 136 -13.27 -7.04 -3.48
C ASP A 136 -12.37 -5.83 -3.15
N GLY A 137 -11.12 -5.89 -3.60
CA GLY A 137 -10.17 -4.81 -3.50
C GLY A 137 -9.29 -4.88 -2.27
N SER A 138 -8.78 -6.04 -1.90
CA SER A 138 -7.61 -6.10 -1.00
C SER A 138 -6.38 -5.49 -1.67
N ASP A 139 -5.52 -4.83 -0.89
CA ASP A 139 -4.20 -4.39 -1.34
C ASP A 139 -3.17 -5.51 -1.23
N ALA A 140 -3.28 -6.34 -0.20
CA ALA A 140 -2.37 -7.44 0.03
C ALA A 140 -3.08 -8.67 0.62
N ILE A 141 -2.46 -9.82 0.38
CA ILE A 141 -2.81 -11.11 0.98
C ILE A 141 -1.68 -11.49 1.93
N LEU A 142 -2.00 -11.75 3.18
CA LEU A 142 -1.05 -12.17 4.21
C LEU A 142 -1.16 -13.69 4.41
N LEU A 143 -0.05 -14.37 4.15
CA LEU A 143 0.15 -15.80 4.43
C LEU A 143 0.73 -15.96 5.83
N GLY A 144 0.17 -16.88 6.62
CA GLY A 144 0.51 -17.12 8.00
C GLY A 144 1.19 -18.48 8.18
N ALA A 145 0.41 -19.50 8.55
CA ALA A 145 0.94 -20.83 8.82
C ALA A 145 1.61 -21.47 7.59
N GLU A 146 1.09 -21.14 6.41
CA GLU A 146 1.51 -21.70 5.11
C GLU A 146 2.96 -21.36 4.79
N THR A 147 3.45 -20.20 5.24
CA THR A 147 4.85 -19.76 5.04
C THR A 147 5.70 -19.89 6.30
N LEU A 148 5.10 -19.85 7.50
CA LEU A 148 5.81 -19.98 8.77
C LEU A 148 6.26 -21.41 9.06
N ARG A 149 5.39 -22.38 8.81
CA ARG A 149 5.60 -23.80 9.15
C ARG A 149 5.11 -24.78 8.09
N GLY A 150 4.64 -24.27 6.96
CA GLY A 150 4.15 -25.09 5.85
C GLY A 150 5.28 -25.81 5.13
N LEU A 151 4.92 -26.91 4.48
CA LEU A 151 5.85 -27.75 3.72
C LEU A 151 6.27 -27.13 2.38
N TYR A 152 5.45 -26.22 1.83
CA TYR A 152 5.60 -25.67 0.47
C TYR A 152 5.49 -24.13 0.44
N PRO A 153 6.33 -23.39 1.19
CA PRO A 153 6.19 -21.93 1.32
C PRO A 153 6.39 -21.18 0.00
N VAL A 154 7.35 -21.62 -0.84
CA VAL A 154 7.66 -20.97 -2.12
C VAL A 154 6.53 -21.20 -3.12
N GLU A 155 6.02 -22.43 -3.21
CA GLU A 155 4.92 -22.79 -4.09
C GLU A 155 3.60 -22.14 -3.67
N THR A 156 3.38 -21.97 -2.36
CA THR A 156 2.25 -21.20 -1.83
C THR A 156 2.31 -19.75 -2.32
N ILE A 157 3.44 -19.07 -2.13
CA ILE A 157 3.63 -17.69 -2.60
C ILE A 157 3.43 -17.59 -4.12
N SER A 158 4.05 -18.50 -4.89
CA SER A 158 3.93 -18.52 -6.35
C SER A 158 2.49 -18.77 -6.82
N THR A 159 1.78 -19.69 -6.17
CA THR A 159 0.40 -20.04 -6.55
C THR A 159 -0.57 -18.91 -6.22
N VAL A 160 -0.48 -18.34 -5.02
CA VAL A 160 -1.29 -17.16 -4.63
C VAL A 160 -0.99 -15.99 -5.55
N GLY A 161 0.27 -15.71 -5.86
CA GLY A 161 0.66 -14.65 -6.80
C GLY A 161 0.07 -14.82 -8.20
N ARG A 162 0.07 -16.05 -8.74
CA ARG A 162 -0.57 -16.35 -10.04
C ARG A 162 -2.09 -16.13 -10.00
N ILE A 163 -2.76 -16.54 -8.92
CA ILE A 163 -4.21 -16.32 -8.76
C ILE A 163 -4.52 -14.83 -8.70
N CYS A 164 -3.74 -14.06 -7.92
CA CYS A 164 -3.88 -12.61 -7.85
C CYS A 164 -3.73 -11.97 -9.24
N ALA A 165 -2.70 -12.37 -10.00
CA ALA A 165 -2.46 -11.85 -11.35
C ALA A 165 -3.63 -12.15 -12.32
N GLU A 166 -4.27 -13.32 -12.24
CA GLU A 166 -5.47 -13.61 -13.04
C GLU A 166 -6.67 -12.77 -12.60
N ALA A 167 -6.88 -12.60 -11.29
CA ALA A 167 -7.98 -11.80 -10.76
C ALA A 167 -7.85 -10.31 -11.16
N GLU A 168 -6.63 -9.77 -11.17
CA GLU A 168 -6.38 -8.38 -11.57
C GLU A 168 -6.74 -8.09 -13.04
N LYS A 169 -6.62 -9.09 -13.94
CA LYS A 169 -6.99 -8.93 -15.36
C LYS A 169 -8.48 -8.66 -15.57
N VAL A 170 -9.35 -9.16 -14.68
CA VAL A 170 -10.80 -9.05 -14.81
C VAL A 170 -11.39 -7.98 -13.87
N PHE A 171 -10.56 -7.30 -13.08
CA PHE A 171 -11.00 -6.21 -12.22
C PHE A 171 -11.49 -5.02 -13.06
N ASN A 172 -12.74 -4.58 -12.84
CA ASN A 172 -13.32 -3.46 -13.58
C ASN A 172 -12.83 -2.09 -13.04
N GLN A 173 -11.63 -1.70 -13.49
CA GLN A 173 -10.98 -0.45 -13.06
C GLN A 173 -11.79 0.79 -13.43
N ASP A 174 -12.40 0.84 -14.62
CA ASP A 174 -13.18 2.00 -15.07
C ASP A 174 -14.39 2.27 -14.17
N LEU A 175 -15.11 1.22 -13.79
CA LEU A 175 -16.26 1.33 -12.89
C LEU A 175 -15.79 1.73 -11.48
N TYR A 176 -14.71 1.12 -10.99
CA TYR A 176 -14.15 1.44 -9.68
C TYR A 176 -13.69 2.91 -9.61
N PHE A 177 -12.97 3.39 -10.62
CA PHE A 177 -12.50 4.77 -10.71
C PHE A 177 -13.68 5.76 -10.62
N LYS A 178 -14.72 5.56 -11.44
CA LYS A 178 -15.92 6.41 -11.45
C LYS A 178 -16.63 6.42 -10.10
N ARG A 179 -16.77 5.25 -9.45
CA ARG A 179 -17.38 5.14 -8.11
C ARG A 179 -16.57 5.88 -7.06
N THR A 180 -15.24 5.74 -7.09
CA THR A 180 -14.33 6.39 -6.14
C THR A 180 -14.37 7.91 -6.28
N VAL A 181 -14.31 8.44 -7.50
CA VAL A 181 -14.45 9.88 -7.77
C VAL A 181 -15.79 10.41 -7.25
N LYS A 182 -16.89 9.69 -7.52
CA LYS A 182 -18.23 10.06 -7.02
C LYS A 182 -18.31 10.02 -5.49
N TYR A 183 -17.68 9.04 -4.85
CA TYR A 183 -17.68 8.90 -3.40
C TYR A 183 -16.94 10.05 -2.71
N VAL A 184 -15.76 10.43 -3.22
CA VAL A 184 -14.96 11.53 -2.68
C VAL A 184 -15.72 12.86 -2.76
N GLY A 185 -16.49 13.07 -3.83
CA GLY A 185 -17.29 14.28 -4.00
C GLY A 185 -16.46 15.53 -4.30
N GLU A 186 -17.12 16.69 -4.27
CA GLU A 186 -16.53 18.01 -4.57
C GLU A 186 -16.83 19.00 -3.43
N PRO A 187 -15.89 19.90 -3.07
CA PRO A 187 -14.55 20.05 -3.64
C PRO A 187 -13.54 19.02 -3.09
N MET A 188 -12.67 18.52 -3.97
CA MET A 188 -11.54 17.66 -3.58
C MET A 188 -10.37 18.46 -3.03
N THR A 189 -9.56 17.85 -2.17
CA THR A 189 -8.27 18.44 -1.79
C THR A 189 -7.34 18.55 -3.01
N HIS A 190 -6.39 19.51 -2.98
CA HIS A 190 -5.46 19.74 -4.09
C HIS A 190 -4.73 18.46 -4.53
N LEU A 191 -4.20 17.69 -3.57
CA LEU A 191 -3.46 16.46 -3.88
C LEU A 191 -4.36 15.35 -4.45
N GLU A 192 -5.59 15.22 -3.93
CA GLU A 192 -6.59 14.26 -4.41
C GLU A 192 -7.02 14.57 -5.85
N SER A 193 -7.21 15.86 -6.16
CA SER A 193 -7.56 16.35 -7.50
C SER A 193 -6.46 16.03 -8.52
N ILE A 194 -5.20 16.23 -8.14
CA ILE A 194 -4.04 15.89 -8.98
C ILE A 194 -3.92 14.38 -9.18
N ALA A 195 -4.09 13.58 -8.11
CA ALA A 195 -4.00 12.12 -8.17
C ALA A 195 -5.08 11.51 -9.09
N SER A 196 -6.35 11.91 -8.90
CA SER A 196 -7.47 11.45 -9.74
C SER A 196 -7.29 11.87 -11.20
N SER A 197 -6.81 13.09 -11.43
CA SER A 197 -6.54 13.61 -12.78
C SER A 197 -5.40 12.87 -13.48
N ALA A 198 -4.33 12.54 -12.75
CA ALA A 198 -3.22 11.76 -13.28
C ALA A 198 -3.65 10.36 -13.70
N VAL A 199 -4.44 9.67 -12.87
CA VAL A 199 -4.99 8.35 -13.21
C VAL A 199 -5.94 8.43 -14.41
N ARG A 200 -6.81 9.45 -14.45
CA ARG A 200 -7.71 9.67 -15.60
C ARG A 200 -6.94 9.90 -16.89
N ALA A 201 -5.89 10.73 -16.85
CA ALA A 201 -5.03 10.99 -17.99
C ALA A 201 -4.33 9.71 -18.45
N ALA A 202 -3.75 8.94 -17.52
CA ALA A 202 -3.06 7.69 -17.80
C ALA A 202 -3.96 6.65 -18.47
N ILE A 203 -5.20 6.50 -17.99
CA ILE A 203 -6.20 5.61 -18.61
C ILE A 203 -6.53 6.08 -20.04
N LYS A 204 -6.77 7.39 -20.23
CA LYS A 204 -7.16 7.95 -21.53
C LYS A 204 -6.07 7.84 -22.58
N VAL A 205 -4.82 8.09 -22.19
CA VAL A 205 -3.67 7.95 -23.08
C VAL A 205 -3.10 6.53 -23.10
N LYS A 206 -3.75 5.55 -22.45
CA LYS A 206 -3.27 4.17 -22.36
C LYS A 206 -1.77 4.11 -21.98
N ALA A 207 -1.40 4.88 -20.95
CA ALA A 207 -0.02 4.95 -20.50
C ALA A 207 0.46 3.59 -19.99
N SER A 208 1.74 3.25 -20.22
CA SER A 208 2.32 2.00 -19.71
C SER A 208 2.63 2.06 -18.23
N VAL A 209 2.87 3.26 -17.69
CA VAL A 209 3.18 3.49 -16.27
C VAL A 209 2.83 4.91 -15.84
N ILE A 210 2.51 5.07 -14.56
CA ILE A 210 2.48 6.38 -13.89
C ILE A 210 3.76 6.53 -13.05
N ILE A 211 4.56 7.56 -13.28
CA ILE A 211 5.71 7.89 -12.46
C ILE A 211 5.29 8.97 -11.46
N CYS A 212 5.34 8.65 -10.17
CA CYS A 212 4.98 9.58 -9.10
C CYS A 212 6.20 9.92 -8.24
N PHE A 213 6.63 11.18 -8.27
CA PHE A 213 7.63 11.69 -7.36
C PHE A 213 7.00 12.02 -6.01
N THR A 214 7.55 11.46 -4.94
CA THR A 214 7.01 11.63 -3.60
C THR A 214 8.11 11.64 -2.55
N SER A 215 7.88 12.33 -1.44
CA SER A 215 8.80 12.31 -0.30
C SER A 215 8.20 11.61 0.94
N SER A 216 6.87 11.53 1.04
CA SER A 216 6.15 10.91 2.16
C SER A 216 5.32 9.69 1.74
N GLY A 217 5.34 9.33 0.46
CA GLY A 217 4.50 8.28 -0.12
C GLY A 217 3.03 8.68 -0.32
N ARG A 218 2.55 9.78 0.29
CA ARG A 218 1.11 10.15 0.27
C ARG A 218 0.56 10.34 -1.13
N ALA A 219 1.30 11.01 -2.01
CA ALA A 219 0.89 11.23 -3.39
C ALA A 219 0.71 9.90 -4.16
N ALA A 220 1.68 8.99 -4.00
CA ALA A 220 1.62 7.67 -4.64
C ALA A 220 0.43 6.85 -4.10
N ARG A 221 0.20 6.84 -2.79
CA ARG A 221 -0.96 6.16 -2.19
C ARG A 221 -2.29 6.70 -2.71
N LEU A 222 -2.41 8.02 -2.89
CA LEU A 222 -3.62 8.61 -3.47
C LEU A 222 -3.78 8.27 -4.95
N ILE A 223 -2.72 8.15 -5.73
CA ILE A 223 -2.80 7.62 -7.10
C ILE A 223 -3.28 6.16 -7.07
N ALA A 224 -2.71 5.33 -6.20
CA ALA A 224 -3.11 3.92 -6.05
C ALA A 224 -4.56 3.74 -5.58
N LYS A 225 -5.08 4.64 -4.74
CA LYS A 225 -6.48 4.67 -4.28
C LYS A 225 -7.48 4.61 -5.44
N TYR A 226 -7.15 5.27 -6.55
CA TYR A 226 -7.99 5.31 -7.76
C TYR A 226 -7.81 4.09 -8.68
N ARG A 227 -6.96 3.14 -8.28
CA ARG A 227 -6.66 1.87 -8.96
C ARG A 227 -6.41 2.02 -10.47
N PRO A 228 -5.30 2.64 -10.89
CA PRO A 228 -4.89 2.62 -12.28
C PRO A 228 -4.77 1.18 -12.82
N THR A 229 -4.98 1.02 -14.13
CA THR A 229 -4.78 -0.25 -14.85
C THR A 229 -3.30 -0.57 -15.07
N MET A 230 -2.44 0.46 -15.03
CA MET A 230 -1.00 0.38 -15.16
C MET A 230 -0.29 0.49 -13.79
N PRO A 231 0.95 -0.03 -13.67
CA PRO A 231 1.76 0.16 -12.47
C PRO A 231 2.04 1.64 -12.18
N VAL A 232 2.29 1.94 -10.91
CA VAL A 232 2.71 3.25 -10.42
C VAL A 232 4.14 3.15 -9.89
N LEU A 233 5.11 3.66 -10.64
CA LEU A 233 6.49 3.79 -10.19
C LEU A 233 6.58 4.96 -9.21
N SER A 234 6.67 4.65 -7.91
CA SER A 234 6.78 5.65 -6.85
C SER A 234 8.24 5.99 -6.60
N VAL A 235 8.68 7.12 -7.15
CA VAL A 235 10.04 7.63 -6.96
C VAL A 235 10.10 8.39 -5.63
N VAL A 236 10.70 7.75 -4.63
CA VAL A 236 10.87 8.34 -3.31
C VAL A 236 12.12 9.21 -3.30
N ILE A 237 11.92 10.52 -3.16
CA ILE A 237 13.00 11.50 -3.09
C ILE A 237 13.49 11.56 -1.64
N PRO A 238 14.77 11.22 -1.37
CA PRO A 238 15.33 11.33 -0.03
C PRO A 238 15.31 12.76 0.47
N ARG A 239 14.94 12.96 1.75
CA ARG A 239 15.08 14.26 2.41
C ARG A 239 16.29 14.23 3.32
N LEU A 240 17.02 15.35 3.34
CA LEU A 240 18.13 15.55 4.24
C LEU A 240 17.57 15.91 5.62
N LYS A 241 17.76 15.04 6.60
CA LYS A 241 17.43 15.29 8.00
C LYS A 241 18.72 15.58 8.76
N THR A 242 18.81 16.77 9.31
CA THR A 242 19.95 17.23 10.12
C THR A 242 19.53 17.30 11.57
N ASN A 243 20.18 16.51 12.41
CA ASN A 243 20.26 16.82 13.83
C ASN A 243 21.62 17.49 14.06
N GLN A 244 21.75 18.41 15.03
CA GLN A 244 22.90 19.32 15.24
C GLN A 244 24.33 18.71 15.11
N LEU A 245 24.48 17.38 15.12
CA LEU A 245 25.73 16.64 15.04
C LEU A 245 25.80 15.59 13.89
N LYS A 246 24.71 15.35 13.13
CA LYS A 246 24.67 14.29 12.11
C LYS A 246 23.66 14.59 10.99
N TRP A 247 24.08 14.34 9.75
CA TRP A 247 23.25 14.37 8.56
C TRP A 247 22.81 12.95 8.22
N SER A 248 21.52 12.76 7.92
CA SER A 248 20.96 11.47 7.49
C SER A 248 19.95 11.67 6.37
N PHE A 249 19.89 10.75 5.42
CA PHE A 249 18.87 10.74 4.38
C PHE A 249 17.68 9.89 4.81
N THR A 250 16.47 10.43 4.69
CA THR A 250 15.19 9.69 4.87
C THR A 250 14.68 9.19 3.51
N GLY A 251 13.59 8.41 3.46
CA GLY A 251 13.01 7.93 2.20
C GLY A 251 12.99 6.40 2.07
N ALA A 252 14.00 5.71 2.60
CA ALA A 252 14.05 4.24 2.52
C ALA A 252 12.85 3.58 3.21
N PHE A 253 12.37 4.22 4.26
CA PHE A 253 11.22 3.79 5.04
C PHE A 253 9.92 3.97 4.25
N GLU A 254 9.70 5.13 3.68
CA GLU A 254 8.55 5.45 2.82
C GLU A 254 8.51 4.54 1.58
N ALA A 255 9.68 4.20 1.01
CA ALA A 255 9.80 3.26 -0.10
C ALA A 255 9.35 1.85 0.32
N ARG A 256 9.91 1.29 1.42
CA ARG A 256 9.50 -0.04 1.92
C ARG A 256 8.04 -0.09 2.31
N GLN A 257 7.54 0.98 2.94
CA GLN A 257 6.13 1.06 3.35
C GLN A 257 5.15 1.11 2.18
N SER A 258 5.58 1.61 1.02
CA SER A 258 4.72 1.67 -0.17
C SER A 258 4.44 0.29 -0.76
N LEU A 259 5.24 -0.74 -0.44
CA LEU A 259 5.06 -2.11 -0.94
C LEU A 259 3.74 -2.77 -0.50
N ILE A 260 3.10 -2.28 0.56
CA ILE A 260 1.83 -2.82 1.05
C ILE A 260 0.62 -2.31 0.26
N VAL A 261 0.81 -1.30 -0.60
CA VAL A 261 -0.27 -0.63 -1.33
C VAL A 261 -0.31 -1.15 -2.75
N ARG A 262 -1.50 -1.50 -3.23
CA ARG A 262 -1.69 -2.10 -4.54
C ARG A 262 -1.10 -1.24 -5.66
N GLY A 263 -0.34 -1.88 -6.55
CA GLY A 263 0.13 -1.29 -7.81
C GLY A 263 1.28 -0.29 -7.64
N LEU A 264 1.77 -0.04 -6.42
CA LEU A 264 2.97 0.76 -6.19
C LEU A 264 4.24 -0.06 -6.36
N PHE A 265 5.14 0.45 -7.19
CA PHE A 265 6.50 -0.06 -7.36
C PHE A 265 7.45 1.02 -6.87
N PRO A 266 7.94 0.94 -5.62
CA PRO A 266 8.77 1.99 -5.05
C PRO A 266 10.20 1.92 -5.60
N MET A 267 10.76 3.09 -5.90
CA MET A 267 12.17 3.29 -6.24
C MET A 267 12.73 4.41 -5.37
N LEU A 268 13.82 4.16 -4.65
CA LEU A 268 14.52 5.19 -3.89
C LEU A 268 15.45 5.95 -4.84
N ALA A 269 15.26 7.26 -4.98
CA ALA A 269 16.15 8.09 -5.80
C ALA A 269 17.53 8.25 -5.13
N ASP A 270 18.58 8.38 -5.93
CA ASP A 270 19.93 8.60 -5.42
C ASP A 270 20.03 10.00 -4.78
N PRO A 271 20.39 10.11 -3.48
CA PRO A 271 20.52 11.39 -2.79
C PRO A 271 21.59 12.32 -3.38
N ARG A 272 22.52 11.82 -4.19
CA ARG A 272 23.53 12.62 -4.91
C ARG A 272 22.95 13.39 -6.10
N HIS A 273 21.72 13.09 -6.49
CA HIS A 273 20.94 13.83 -7.47
C HIS A 273 19.76 14.51 -6.77
N PRO A 274 20.00 15.48 -5.86
CA PRO A 274 18.93 16.10 -5.11
C PRO A 274 17.94 16.79 -6.04
N ALA A 275 16.66 16.42 -5.94
CA ALA A 275 15.56 17.05 -6.65
C ALA A 275 15.33 18.52 -6.22
N GLU A 276 15.97 18.96 -5.14
CA GLU A 276 15.91 20.32 -4.64
C GLU A 276 16.98 21.19 -5.32
N SER A 277 16.62 21.80 -6.47
CA SER A 277 16.92 23.23 -6.77
C SER A 277 16.73 23.65 -8.23
N THR A 278 16.51 22.77 -9.22
CA THR A 278 16.30 23.19 -10.63
C THR A 278 15.35 22.27 -11.39
N SER A 279 14.73 22.75 -12.48
CA SER A 279 13.96 21.90 -13.41
C SER A 279 14.81 20.74 -13.97
N THR A 280 16.12 20.98 -14.07
CA THR A 280 17.14 20.06 -14.62
C THR A 280 17.41 18.84 -13.74
N THR A 281 17.33 18.94 -12.40
CA THR A 281 17.55 17.79 -11.51
C THR A 281 16.40 16.79 -11.55
N ASN A 282 15.16 17.26 -11.65
CA ASN A 282 14.00 16.38 -11.84
C ASN A 282 14.07 15.63 -13.17
N GLU A 283 14.63 16.23 -14.22
CA GLU A 283 14.87 15.56 -15.50
C GLU A 283 15.89 14.43 -15.37
N SER A 284 16.95 14.62 -14.56
CA SER A 284 17.94 13.56 -14.32
C SER A 284 17.34 12.36 -13.57
N VAL A 285 16.54 12.59 -12.53
CA VAL A 285 15.90 11.50 -11.77
C VAL A 285 14.76 10.86 -12.57
N LEU A 286 14.03 11.64 -13.39
CA LEU A 286 13.05 11.13 -14.32
C LEU A 286 13.70 10.19 -15.35
N LYS A 287 14.87 10.56 -15.89
CA LYS A 287 15.62 9.68 -16.78
C LYS A 287 15.97 8.35 -16.11
N VAL A 288 16.47 8.38 -14.87
CA VAL A 288 16.74 7.15 -14.11
C VAL A 288 15.47 6.32 -13.90
N ALA A 289 14.34 6.95 -13.59
CA ALA A 289 13.06 6.26 -13.45
C ALA A 289 12.59 5.62 -14.77
N LEU A 290 12.76 6.31 -15.88
CA LEU A 290 12.47 5.78 -17.23
C LEU A 290 13.39 4.61 -17.58
N ASP A 291 14.70 4.74 -17.35
CA ASP A 291 15.68 3.70 -17.60
C ASP A 291 15.40 2.46 -16.75
N HIS A 292 15.01 2.65 -15.48
CA HIS A 292 14.57 1.56 -14.61
C HIS A 292 13.28 0.89 -15.11
N GLY A 293 12.32 1.68 -15.58
CA GLY A 293 11.09 1.17 -16.21
C GLY A 293 11.37 0.38 -17.50
N LYS A 294 12.34 0.83 -18.32
CA LYS A 294 12.80 0.12 -19.51
C LYS A 294 13.50 -1.20 -19.14
N ALA A 295 14.42 -1.16 -18.18
CA ALA A 295 15.16 -2.34 -17.72
C ALA A 295 14.26 -3.41 -17.07
N SER A 296 13.20 -3.00 -16.38
CA SER A 296 12.19 -3.91 -15.80
C SER A 296 11.16 -4.42 -16.83
N GLY A 297 11.21 -3.93 -18.07
CA GLY A 297 10.28 -4.31 -19.14
C GLY A 297 8.87 -3.72 -19.00
N VAL A 298 8.66 -2.80 -18.05
CA VAL A 298 7.39 -2.09 -17.83
C VAL A 298 7.17 -1.00 -18.88
N ILE A 299 8.26 -0.39 -19.34
CA ILE A 299 8.25 0.68 -20.35
C ILE A 299 8.91 0.17 -21.63
N LYS A 300 8.27 0.41 -22.77
CA LYS A 300 8.79 0.13 -24.11
C LYS A 300 8.95 1.41 -24.92
N SER A 301 9.68 1.34 -26.03
CA SER A 301 9.75 2.44 -27.01
C SER A 301 8.35 2.76 -27.54
N HIS A 302 8.06 4.05 -27.79
CA HIS A 302 6.74 4.57 -28.17
C HIS A 302 5.63 4.46 -27.12
N ASP A 303 5.94 4.02 -25.90
CA ASP A 303 4.96 4.08 -24.83
C ASP A 303 4.72 5.53 -24.39
N ARG A 304 3.51 5.75 -23.84
CA ARG A 304 3.18 6.99 -23.16
C ARG A 304 3.32 6.78 -21.66
N VAL A 305 3.90 7.76 -20.98
CA VAL A 305 4.11 7.78 -19.54
C VAL A 305 3.42 9.00 -18.95
N VAL A 306 2.75 8.83 -17.81
CA VAL A 306 2.22 9.96 -17.05
C VAL A 306 3.11 10.24 -15.86
N VAL A 307 3.59 11.47 -15.74
CA VAL A 307 4.46 11.91 -14.64
C VAL A 307 3.69 12.83 -13.72
N CYS A 308 3.68 12.53 -12.42
CA CYS A 308 3.12 13.38 -11.37
C CYS A 308 4.25 13.84 -10.44
N GLN A 309 4.48 15.15 -10.35
CA GLN A 309 5.55 15.73 -9.54
C GLN A 309 5.19 17.10 -8.99
N LYS A 310 5.90 17.55 -7.96
CA LYS A 310 5.86 18.93 -7.47
C LYS A 310 6.98 19.74 -8.14
N VAL A 311 6.66 20.91 -8.68
CA VAL A 311 7.61 21.86 -9.29
C VAL A 311 7.43 23.21 -8.62
N GLY A 312 8.41 23.64 -7.83
CA GLY A 312 8.25 24.78 -6.93
C GLY A 312 7.06 24.54 -5.98
N ASP A 313 6.09 25.45 -6.00
CA ASP A 313 4.85 25.33 -5.21
C ASP A 313 3.70 24.67 -5.97
N SER A 314 3.87 24.39 -7.27
CA SER A 314 2.84 23.81 -8.12
C SER A 314 2.92 22.28 -8.17
N SER A 315 1.76 21.63 -8.30
CA SER A 315 1.66 20.20 -8.63
C SER A 315 1.42 20.07 -10.13
N VAL A 316 2.19 19.23 -10.81
CA VAL A 316 2.16 19.10 -12.26
C VAL A 316 1.93 17.65 -12.66
N VAL A 317 1.02 17.45 -13.61
CA VAL A 317 0.81 16.19 -14.34
C VAL A 317 1.27 16.39 -15.77
N LYS A 318 2.21 15.57 -16.25
CA LYS A 318 2.72 15.60 -17.62
C LYS A 318 2.43 14.27 -18.31
N ILE A 319 2.15 14.31 -19.59
CA ILE A 319 2.15 13.14 -20.46
C ILE A 319 3.41 13.24 -21.32
N ILE A 320 4.21 12.18 -21.32
CA ILE A 320 5.44 12.07 -22.10
C ILE A 320 5.25 10.90 -23.06
N GLU A 321 5.51 11.13 -24.34
CA GLU A 321 5.61 10.09 -25.35
C GLU A 321 7.09 9.76 -25.51
N LEU A 322 7.44 8.48 -25.44
CA LEU A 322 8.83 8.05 -25.50
C LEU A 322 9.23 7.82 -26.95
N ASP A 323 10.28 8.51 -27.37
CA ASP A 323 10.99 8.18 -28.61
C ASP A 323 11.77 6.86 -28.45
N ASP A 324 12.27 6.32 -29.56
CA ASP A 324 13.00 5.04 -29.63
C ASP A 324 14.03 4.81 -28.51
#